data_AF-A0A7W5WXK0-F1
#
_entry.id   AF-A0A7W5WXK0-F1
#
_cell.length_a   1.000
_cell.length_b   1.000
_cell.length_c   1.000
_cell.angle_alpha   90.00
_cell.angle_beta   90.00
_cell.angle_gamma   90.00
#
_symmetry.space_group_name_H-M   'P 1'
#
loop_
_entity.id
_entity.type
_entity.pdbx_description
1 polymer ?
#
loop_
_entity_poly.entity_id
_entity_poly.type
_entity_poly.pdbx_seq_one_letter_code
_entity_poly.pdbx_strand_id
1 'polypeptide(L)' 'MDFPWAEAATLVRMPAAQNNDEASELLFEGTLLVMAHKVRAMKPIERRHLKISLPNRLVRPHTFKDDSLTALIEDIPFTV' A
#
# COMPACT_ATOMS: atom_id res chain seq x y z
N MET A 1 3.87 -1.55 14.90
CA MET A 1 2.45 -1.82 15.26
C MET A 1 2.07 -3.25 14.84
N ASP A 2 1.03 -3.86 15.41
CA ASP A 2 0.48 -5.12 14.88
C ASP A 2 -0.31 -4.84 13.60
N PHE A 3 0.35 -4.91 12.46
CA PHE A 3 -0.31 -4.82 11.17
C PHE A 3 -0.92 -6.17 10.75
N PRO A 4 -2.05 -6.15 10.04
CA PRO A 4 -2.70 -7.35 9.56
C PRO A 4 -1.98 -7.93 8.33
N TRP A 5 -0.74 -8.37 8.50
CA TRP A 5 0.18 -8.75 7.41
C TRP A 5 -0.37 -9.83 6.47
N ALA A 6 -1.21 -10.71 6.99
CA ALA A 6 -1.84 -11.80 6.24
C ALA A 6 -3.15 -11.41 5.53
N GLU A 7 -3.73 -10.25 5.84
CA GLU A 7 -4.98 -9.80 5.20
C GLU A 7 -4.77 -9.49 3.72
N ALA A 8 -5.82 -9.74 2.94
CA ALA A 8 -5.84 -9.37 1.53
C ALA A 8 -5.66 -7.84 1.38
N ALA A 9 -4.88 -7.43 0.40
CA ALA A 9 -4.57 -6.05 0.12
C ALA A 9 -4.37 -5.85 -1.39
N THR A 10 -4.68 -4.63 -1.85
CA THR A 10 -4.48 -4.23 -3.24
C THR A 10 -3.51 -3.05 -3.30
N LEU A 11 -2.52 -3.13 -4.19
CA LEU A 11 -1.62 -2.03 -4.50
C LEU A 11 -2.15 -1.31 -5.74
N VAL A 12 -2.41 -0.02 -5.59
CA VAL A 12 -3.06 0.80 -6.60
C VAL A 12 -2.22 2.05 -6.86
N ARG A 13 -2.13 2.46 -8.12
CA ARG A 13 -1.53 3.72 -8.54
C ARG A 13 -2.60 4.79 -8.67
N MET A 14 -2.40 5.90 -7.98
CA MET A 14 -3.23 7.09 -8.07
C MET A 14 -2.72 7.98 -9.22
N PRO A 15 -3.62 8.63 -9.97
CA PRO A 15 -3.23 9.64 -10.93
C PRO A 15 -2.57 10.84 -10.22
N ALA A 16 -1.59 11.46 -10.87
CA ALA A 16 -0.85 12.60 -10.33
C ALA A 16 -1.69 13.90 -10.27
N ALA A 17 -2.79 13.97 -11.01
CA ALA A 17 -3.74 15.08 -10.97
C ALA A 17 -4.95 14.70 -10.11
N GLN A 18 -5.19 15.43 -9.02
CA GLN A 18 -6.37 15.26 -8.14
C GLN A 18 -7.70 15.72 -8.78
N ASN A 19 -7.71 16.01 -10.09
CA ASN A 19 -8.89 16.51 -10.79
C ASN A 19 -9.47 15.40 -11.66
N ASN A 20 -10.67 14.97 -11.27
CA ASN A 20 -11.59 14.05 -11.94
C ASN A 20 -11.18 12.59 -11.92
N ASP A 21 -11.97 11.76 -11.23
CA ASP A 21 -12.51 10.43 -11.61
C ASP A 21 -11.70 9.46 -12.49
N GLU A 22 -10.39 9.65 -12.67
CA GLU A 22 -9.53 8.69 -13.34
C GLU A 22 -9.29 7.54 -12.37
N ALA A 23 -9.89 6.40 -12.74
CA ALA A 23 -9.86 5.15 -12.01
C ALA A 23 -8.44 4.85 -11.53
N SER A 24 -8.28 4.67 -10.22
CA SER A 24 -7.01 4.26 -9.65
C SER A 24 -6.61 2.91 -10.27
N GLU A 25 -5.42 2.85 -10.86
CA GLU A 25 -4.97 1.66 -11.60
C GLU A 25 -4.53 0.58 -10.60
N LEU A 26 -5.23 -0.56 -10.61
CA LEU A 26 -4.83 -1.72 -9.83
C LEU A 26 -3.53 -2.30 -10.41
N LEU A 27 -2.45 -2.23 -9.65
CA LEU A 27 -1.16 -2.77 -10.06
C LEU A 27 -1.01 -4.24 -9.65
N PHE A 28 -1.39 -4.56 -8.40
CA PHE A 28 -1.23 -5.89 -7.83
C PHE A 28 -2.27 -6.17 -6.75
N GLU A 29 -2.59 -7.46 -6.57
CA GLU A 29 -3.38 -7.99 -5.47
C GLU A 29 -2.57 -9.07 -4.73
N GLY A 30 -2.78 -9.20 -3.42
CA GLY A 30 -2.11 -10.20 -2.60
C GLY A 30 -2.35 -9.94 -1.11
N THR A 31 -1.40 -10.29 -0.25
CA THR A 31 -1.47 -9.93 1.17
C THR A 31 -0.81 -8.57 1.44
N LEU A 32 -1.16 -7.93 2.57
CA LEU A 32 -0.54 -6.67 3.00
C LEU A 32 0.99 -6.79 3.04
N LEU A 33 1.53 -7.90 3.53
CA LEU A 33 2.97 -8.15 3.58
C LEU A 33 3.60 -8.19 2.18
N VAL A 34 2.98 -8.90 1.25
CA VAL A 34 3.48 -8.99 -0.14
C VAL A 34 3.44 -7.61 -0.80
N MET A 35 2.36 -6.84 -0.59
CA MET A 35 2.25 -5.48 -1.13
C MET A 35 3.33 -4.57 -0.54
N ALA A 36 3.54 -4.60 0.77
CA ALA A 36 4.56 -3.80 1.44
C ALA A 36 5.97 -4.13 0.94
N HIS A 37 6.31 -5.42 0.76
CA HIS A 37 7.58 -5.83 0.16
C HIS A 37 7.75 -5.34 -1.28
N LYS A 38 6.68 -5.40 -2.11
CA LYS A 38 6.72 -4.87 -3.48
C LYS A 38 7.04 -3.37 -3.48
N VAL A 39 6.37 -2.58 -2.64
CA VAL A 39 6.63 -1.14 -2.55
C VAL A 39 8.03 -0.86 -2.00
N ARG A 40 8.52 -1.66 -1.04
CA ARG A 40 9.89 -1.57 -0.52
C ARG A 40 10.94 -1.77 -1.62
N ALA A 41 10.70 -2.69 -2.55
CA ALA A 41 11.59 -2.99 -3.66
C ALA A 41 11.58 -1.90 -4.77
N MET A 42 10.55 -1.06 -4.83
CA MET A 42 10.45 0.05 -5.79
C MET A 42 11.34 1.23 -5.40
N LYS A 43 11.76 2.03 -6.39
CA LYS A 43 12.52 3.28 -6.16
C LYS A 43 11.62 4.31 -5.47
N PRO A 44 12.16 5.19 -4.61
CA PRO A 44 11.36 6.21 -3.91
C PRO A 44 10.46 7.06 -4.82
N ILE A 45 10.92 7.36 -6.04
CA ILE A 45 10.13 8.11 -7.02
C ILE A 45 8.93 7.33 -7.56
N GLU A 46 9.03 6.01 -7.66
CA GLU A 46 7.97 5.12 -8.13
C GLU A 46 6.91 4.87 -7.06
N ARG A 47 7.27 5.08 -5.78
CA ARG A 47 6.36 4.99 -4.63
C ARG A 47 5.39 6.17 -4.55
N ARG A 48 5.71 7.28 -5.22
CA ARG A 48 4.84 8.46 -5.27
C ARG A 48 3.52 8.08 -5.95
N HIS A 49 2.42 8.52 -5.35
CA HIS A 49 1.07 8.18 -5.79
C HIS A 49 0.73 6.68 -5.72
N LEU A 50 1.42 5.89 -4.89
CA LEU A 50 0.99 4.53 -4.57
C LEU A 50 0.14 4.50 -3.32
N LYS A 51 -0.81 3.56 -3.31
CA LYS A 51 -1.68 3.30 -2.19
C LYS A 51 -1.90 1.81 -2.03
N ILE A 52 -1.76 1.31 -0.81
CA ILE A 52 -2.18 -0.05 -0.45
C ILE A 52 -3.55 0.04 0.22
N SER A 53 -4.54 -0.70 -0.26
CA SER A 53 -5.89 -0.72 0.33
C SER A 53 -6.20 -2.10 0.89
N LEU A 54 -6.79 -2.13 2.08
CA LEU A 54 -7.38 -3.33 2.66
C LEU A 54 -8.88 -3.34 2.31
N PRO A 55 -9.46 -4.49 1.89
CA PRO A 55 -10.89 -4.60 1.61
C PRO A 55 -11.72 -4.51 2.89
N ASN A 56 -11.15 -4.94 4.03
CA ASN A 56 -11.81 -4.91 5.32
C ASN A 56 -11.70 -3.53 5.98
N ARG A 57 -12.83 -2.80 6.04
CA ARG A 57 -12.92 -1.47 6.66
C ARG A 57 -12.87 -1.49 8.20
N LEU A 58 -12.94 -2.68 8.81
CA LEU A 58 -12.84 -2.83 10.27
C LEU A 58 -11.39 -2.69 10.76
N VAL A 59 -10.40 -2.85 9.88
CA VAL A 59 -8.99 -2.72 10.22
C VAL A 59 -8.51 -1.31 9.90
N ARG A 60 -7.92 -0.62 10.88
CA ARG A 60 -7.37 0.73 10.70
C ARG A 60 -5.84 0.74 10.77
N PRO A 61 -5.16 1.50 9.89
CA PRO A 61 -5.74 2.18 8.74
C PRO A 61 -6.12 1.17 7.63
N HIS A 62 -7.31 1.32 7.03
CA HIS A 62 -7.78 0.44 5.94
C HIS A 62 -7.10 0.79 4.60
N THR A 63 -6.24 1.79 4.59
CA THR A 63 -5.55 2.30 3.42
C THR A 63 -4.26 2.98 3.87
N PHE A 64 -3.16 2.68 3.18
CA PHE A 64 -1.84 3.25 3.39
C PHE A 64 -1.43 4.05 2.15
N LYS A 65 -1.09 5.33 2.35
CA LYS A 65 -0.58 6.25 1.31
C LYS A 65 0.45 7.21 1.90
N ASP A 66 1.29 7.77 1.05
CA ASP A 66 2.27 8.81 1.42
C ASP A 66 3.08 8.40 2.68
N ASP A 67 3.04 9.22 3.73
CA ASP A 67 3.78 8.95 4.98
C ASP A 67 3.35 7.65 5.67
N SER A 68 2.06 7.31 5.63
CA SER A 68 1.57 6.05 6.22
C SER A 68 2.02 4.82 5.43
N LEU A 69 2.24 4.96 4.12
CA LEU A 69 2.82 3.91 3.30
C LEU A 69 4.32 3.75 3.59
N THR A 70 5.03 4.85 3.81
CA THR A 70 6.44 4.83 4.23
C THR A 70 6.59 4.14 5.58
N ALA A 71 5.80 4.53 6.58
CA ALA A 71 5.80 3.91 7.90
C ALA A 71 5.45 2.41 7.86
N LEU A 72 4.48 2.01 7.02
CA LEU A 72 4.16 0.59 6.81
C LEU A 72 5.37 -0.20 6.31
N ILE A 73 6.15 0.36 5.38
CA ILE A 73 7.33 -0.32 4.82
C ILE A 73 8.45 -0.46 5.85
N GLU A 74 8.60 0.54 6.72
CA GLU A 74 9.59 0.53 7.81
C GLU A 74 9.24 -0.50 8.89
N ASP A 75 7.95 -0.73 9.14
CA ASP A 75 7.45 -1.71 10.11
C ASP A 75 7.37 -3.15 9.57
N ILE A 76 7.80 -3.41 8.32
CA ILE A 76 7.80 -4.77 7.76
C ILE A 76 8.62 -5.69 8.68
N PRO A 77 8.05 -6.82 9.15
CA PRO A 77 8.76 -7.74 10.02
C PRO A 77 10.01 -8.26 9.31
N PHE A 78 11.14 -8.31 10.02
CA PHE A 78 12.33 -9.00 9.56
C PHE A 78 12.03 -10.49 9.53
N THR A 79 11.53 -11.00 8.41
CA THR A 79 11.51 -12.44 8.17
C THR A 79 12.97 -12.87 8.02
N VAL A 80 13.49 -13.55 9.04
CA VAL A 80 14.80 -14.20 9.07
C VAL A 80 14.80 -15.40 8.15
#